data_AF-A0A1C5DR11-F1
#
_entry.id   AF-A0A1C5DR11-F1
#
_cell.length_a   1.000
_cell.length_b   1.000
_cell.length_c   1.000
_cell.angle_alpha   90.00
_cell.angle_beta   90.00
_cell.angle_gamma   90.00
#
_symmetry.space_group_name_H-M   'P 1'
#
loop_
_entity.id
_entity.type
_entity.pdbx_description
1 polymer ?
#
loop_
_entity_poly.entity_id
_entity_poly.type
_entity_poly.pdbx_seq_one_letter_code
_entity_poly.pdbx_strand_id
1 'polypeptide(L)'
;MPATPLFPTVREIPKDIKCEHEFHMRVRKSMIIAYNLFWDHFDGQLTANGIDTLSTTAMADAARDIGLRPPGGPETESLIRSLLHQILNAHDASRVDTTGSAIEQAVAAAR
;
A
#
# COMPACT_ATOMS: atom_id res chain seq x y z
N MET A 1 -36.96 -42.13 6.42
CA MET A 1 -36.71 -40.95 7.27
C MET A 1 -35.53 -40.19 6.67
N PRO A 2 -35.67 -38.93 6.22
CA PRO A 2 -34.53 -38.18 5.71
C PRO A 2 -33.68 -37.64 6.87
N ALA A 3 -32.37 -37.82 6.75
CA ALA A 3 -31.37 -37.40 7.73
C ALA A 3 -31.28 -35.86 7.80
N THR A 4 -31.34 -35.32 9.02
CA THR A 4 -31.08 -33.91 9.29
C THR A 4 -29.60 -33.59 8.99
N PRO A 5 -29.28 -32.61 8.14
CA PRO A 5 -27.89 -32.22 7.94
C PRO A 5 -27.33 -31.58 9.22
N LEU A 6 -26.24 -32.15 9.75
CA LEU A 6 -25.54 -31.76 10.99
C LEU A 6 -24.55 -30.59 10.80
N PHE A 7 -24.58 -29.91 9.66
CA PHE A 7 -23.74 -28.74 9.44
C PHE A 7 -24.54 -27.47 9.75
N PRO A 8 -24.06 -26.60 10.65
CA PRO A 8 -24.69 -25.31 10.83
C PRO A 8 -24.63 -24.58 9.48
N THR A 9 -25.81 -24.31 8.94
CA THR A 9 -26.03 -23.41 7.81
C THR A 9 -25.18 -22.18 8.01
N VAL A 10 -24.30 -21.89 7.04
CA VAL A 10 -23.42 -20.72 6.92
C VAL A 10 -23.74 -19.67 7.99
N ARG A 11 -22.99 -19.68 9.11
CA ARG A 11 -23.10 -18.64 10.14
C ARG A 11 -22.89 -17.32 9.42
N GLU A 12 -23.95 -16.54 9.27
CA GLU A 12 -23.87 -15.20 8.71
C GLU A 12 -22.87 -14.43 9.58
N ILE A 13 -21.68 -14.17 9.05
CA ILE A 13 -20.68 -13.37 9.75
C ILE A 13 -21.35 -12.04 10.08
N PRO A 14 -21.34 -11.60 11.35
CA PRO A 14 -21.91 -10.31 11.76
C PRO A 14 -21.45 -9.21 10.81
N LYS A 15 -22.37 -8.35 10.38
CA LYS A 15 -22.09 -7.28 9.40
C LYS A 15 -20.93 -6.38 9.85
N ASP A 16 -20.79 -6.16 11.16
CA ASP A 16 -19.72 -5.37 11.75
C ASP A 16 -18.35 -6.03 11.54
N ILE A 17 -18.27 -7.36 11.66
CA ILE A 17 -17.04 -8.14 11.41
C ILE A 17 -16.75 -8.22 9.90
N LYS A 18 -17.79 -8.30 9.05
CA LYS A 18 -17.61 -8.23 7.58
C LYS A 18 -17.01 -6.89 7.15
N CYS A 19 -17.51 -5.79 7.71
CA CYS A 19 -17.00 -4.44 7.42
C CYS A 19 -15.52 -4.30 7.80
N GLU A 20 -15.14 -4.77 8.99
CA GLU A 20 -13.74 -4.71 9.44
C GLU A 20 -12.84 -5.60 8.57
N HIS A 21 -13.28 -6.83 8.26
CA HIS A 21 -12.53 -7.75 7.41
C HIS A 21 -12.32 -7.18 5.99
N GLU A 22 -13.36 -6.60 5.40
CA GLU A 22 -13.28 -5.95 4.09
C GLU A 22 -12.30 -4.78 4.09
N PHE A 23 -12.29 -3.98 5.16
CA PHE A 23 -11.32 -2.91 5.33
C PHE A 23 -9.88 -3.45 5.41
N HIS A 24 -9.63 -4.43 6.27
CA HIS A 24 -8.29 -5.04 6.41
C HIS A 24 -7.79 -5.65 5.10
N MET A 25 -8.67 -6.34 4.37
CA MET A 25 -8.33 -6.91 3.06
C MET A 25 -8.01 -5.83 2.03
N ARG A 26 -8.73 -4.71 2.06
CA ARG A 26 -8.46 -3.56 1.18
C ARG A 26 -7.13 -2.89 1.52
N VAL A 27 -6.82 -2.69 2.80
CA VAL A 27 -5.54 -2.14 3.24
C VAL A 27 -4.39 -3.05 2.81
N ARG A 28 -4.48 -4.35 3.11
CA ARG A 28 -3.46 -5.34 2.74
C ARG A 28 -3.20 -5.33 1.24
N LYS A 29 -4.25 -5.34 0.43
CA LYS A 29 -4.16 -5.29 -1.03
C LYS A 29 -3.52 -4.00 -1.51
N SER A 30 -3.95 -2.86 -0.97
CA SER A 30 -3.41 -1.54 -1.34
C SER A 30 -1.92 -1.44 -1.02
N MET A 31 -1.48 -2.02 0.11
CA MET A 31 -0.08 -2.07 0.53
C MET A 31 0.79 -2.85 -0.44
N ILE A 32 0.35 -4.03 -0.86
CA ILE A 32 1.13 -4.86 -1.80
C ILE A 32 1.22 -4.14 -3.17
N ILE A 33 0.11 -3.57 -3.66
CA ILE A 33 0.10 -2.82 -4.93
C ILE A 33 1.01 -1.59 -4.85
N ALA A 34 0.93 -0.81 -3.76
CA ALA A 34 1.78 0.36 -3.57
C ALA A 34 3.27 -0.02 -3.53
N TYR A 35 3.62 -1.12 -2.86
CA TYR A 35 5.00 -1.60 -2.83
C TYR A 35 5.49 -2.06 -4.20
N ASN A 36 4.64 -2.74 -4.98
CA ASN A 36 4.97 -3.13 -6.35
C ASN A 36 5.18 -1.90 -7.25
N LEU A 37 4.29 -0.91 -7.15
CA LEU A 37 4.42 0.35 -7.88
C LEU A 37 5.72 1.08 -7.52
N PHE A 38 6.07 1.12 -6.23
CA PHE A 38 7.31 1.77 -5.77
C PHE A 38 8.54 1.21 -6.49
N TRP A 39 8.67 -0.12 -6.57
CA TRP A 39 9.83 -0.76 -7.20
C TRP A 39 9.73 -0.82 -8.73
N ASP A 40 8.61 -1.29 -9.27
CA ASP A 40 8.52 -1.62 -10.69
C ASP A 40 8.10 -0.43 -11.56
N HIS A 41 7.27 0.47 -11.03
CA HIS A 41 6.77 1.63 -11.79
C HIS A 41 7.62 2.87 -11.58
N PHE A 42 8.07 3.09 -10.35
CA PHE A 42 8.85 4.29 -9.98
C PHE A 42 10.35 4.02 -9.85
N ASP A 43 10.83 2.78 -9.98
CA ASP A 43 12.26 2.42 -9.83
C ASP A 43 12.86 2.93 -8.51
N GLY A 44 12.06 2.88 -7.43
CA GLY A 44 12.39 3.40 -6.11
C GLY A 44 12.45 4.94 -6.00
N GLN A 45 12.22 5.67 -7.10
CA GLN A 45 12.27 7.13 -7.17
C GLN A 45 10.85 7.72 -7.15
N LEU A 46 10.28 7.84 -5.95
CA LEU A 46 8.97 8.48 -5.79
C LEU A 46 9.06 10.01 -5.89
N THR A 47 8.07 10.61 -6.53
CA THR A 47 7.83 12.06 -6.49
C THR A 47 6.36 12.32 -6.24
N ALA A 48 6.02 13.38 -5.51
CA ALA A 48 4.62 13.73 -5.22
C ALA A 48 3.79 13.85 -6.51
N ASN A 49 4.32 14.53 -7.53
CA ASN A 49 3.67 14.66 -8.83
C ASN A 49 3.48 13.30 -9.54
N GLY A 50 4.45 12.39 -9.44
CA GLY A 50 4.33 11.03 -9.97
C GLY A 50 3.21 10.23 -9.31
N ILE A 51 3.03 10.39 -8.00
CA ILE A 51 1.95 9.74 -7.24
C ILE A 51 0.59 10.34 -7.60
N ASP A 52 0.50 11.66 -7.72
CA ASP A 52 -0.76 12.37 -7.99
C ASP A 52 -1.25 12.15 -9.43
N THR A 53 -0.32 12.00 -10.38
CA THR A 53 -0.62 11.70 -11.79
C THR A 53 -0.78 10.20 -12.07
N LEU A 54 -0.58 9.34 -11.07
CA LEU A 54 -0.69 7.89 -11.21
C LEU A 54 -2.10 7.49 -11.65
N SER A 55 -2.18 6.88 -12.83
CA SER A 55 -3.45 6.49 -13.44
C SER A 55 -4.03 5.24 -12.80
N THR A 56 -5.36 5.14 -12.80
CA THR A 56 -6.09 3.94 -12.36
C THR A 56 -5.67 2.71 -13.18
N THR A 57 -5.35 2.89 -14.46
CA THR A 57 -4.84 1.82 -15.33
C THR A 57 -3.50 1.28 -14.82
N ALA A 58 -2.55 2.16 -14.49
CA ALA A 58 -1.26 1.73 -13.95
C ALA A 58 -1.41 0.97 -12.62
N MET A 59 -2.32 1.40 -11.73
CA MET A 59 -2.61 0.66 -10.50
C MET A 59 -3.26 -0.71 -10.78
N ALA A 60 -4.09 -0.80 -11.82
CA ALA A 60 -4.72 -2.05 -12.21
C ALA A 60 -3.71 -3.02 -12.83
N ASP A 61 -2.78 -2.52 -13.64
CA ASP A 61 -1.72 -3.33 -14.23
C ASP A 61 -0.75 -3.83 -13.17
N ALA A 62 -0.29 -2.96 -12.27
CA ALA A 62 0.53 -3.36 -11.13
C ALA A 62 -0.17 -4.41 -10.24
N ALA A 63 -1.49 -4.33 -10.09
CA ALA A 63 -2.25 -5.36 -9.38
C ALA A 63 -2.28 -6.70 -10.14
N ARG A 64 -2.40 -6.67 -11.46
CA ARG A 64 -2.40 -7.89 -12.30
C ARG A 64 -1.04 -8.58 -12.30
N ASP A 65 0.05 -7.81 -12.33
CA ASP A 65 1.42 -8.33 -12.36
C ASP A 65 1.72 -9.19 -11.12
N ILE A 66 1.15 -8.83 -9.97
CA ILE A 66 1.25 -9.58 -8.71
C ILE A 66 0.12 -10.60 -8.50
N GLY A 67 -0.69 -10.88 -9.53
CA GLY A 67 -1.78 -11.85 -9.48
C GLY A 67 -2.98 -11.44 -8.60
N LEU A 68 -3.12 -10.16 -8.29
CA LEU A 68 -4.26 -9.62 -7.54
C LEU A 68 -5.35 -9.10 -8.48
N ARG A 69 -6.59 -9.12 -7.99
CA ARG A 69 -7.69 -8.42 -8.67
C ARG A 69 -7.37 -6.92 -8.73
N PRO A 70 -7.69 -6.18 -9.80
CA PRO A 70 -7.54 -4.73 -9.83
C PRO A 70 -8.23 -4.01 -8.66
N PRO A 71 -7.78 -2.80 -8.27
CA PRO A 71 -8.45 -2.00 -7.25
C PRO A 71 -9.92 -1.80 -7.60
N GLY A 72 -10.80 -2.08 -6.63
CA GLY A 72 -12.24 -2.21 -6.85
C GLY A 72 -13.03 -0.91 -6.64
N GLY A 73 -12.44 0.24 -6.97
CA GLY A 73 -13.06 1.55 -6.79
C GLY A 73 -12.16 2.60 -6.13
N PRO A 74 -12.66 3.85 -6.03
CA PRO A 74 -11.87 5.03 -5.67
C PRO A 74 -11.25 4.95 -4.26
N GLU A 75 -11.88 4.23 -3.34
CA GLU A 75 -11.36 4.04 -1.97
C GLU A 75 -10.05 3.25 -1.94
N THR A 76 -9.92 2.22 -2.79
CA THR A 76 -8.69 1.43 -2.88
C THR A 76 -7.59 2.23 -3.57
N GLU A 77 -7.94 2.99 -4.61
CA GLU A 77 -6.99 3.86 -5.31
C GLU A 77 -6.44 4.97 -4.40
N SER A 78 -7.31 5.58 -3.59
CA SER A 78 -6.92 6.58 -2.60
C SER A 78 -5.97 6.01 -1.54
N LEU A 79 -6.25 4.79 -1.05
CA LEU A 79 -5.34 4.09 -0.13
C LEU A 79 -3.97 3.82 -0.74
N ILE A 80 -3.92 3.37 -2.01
CA ILE A 80 -2.65 3.16 -2.73
C ILE A 80 -1.85 4.47 -2.79
N ARG A 81 -2.47 5.59 -3.21
CA ARG A 81 -1.79 6.90 -3.26
C ARG A 81 -1.32 7.36 -1.88
N SER A 82 -2.15 7.17 -0.86
CA SER A 82 -1.82 7.55 0.52
C SER A 82 -0.61 6.79 1.05
N LEU A 83 -0.54 5.48 0.76
CA LEU A 83 0.59 4.63 1.12
C LEU A 83 1.86 5.03 0.36
N LEU A 84 1.77 5.36 -0.93
CA LEU A 84 2.90 5.88 -1.70
C LEU A 84 3.41 7.21 -1.13
N HIS A 85 2.52 8.14 -0.80
CA HIS A 85 2.91 9.40 -0.13
C HIS A 85 3.59 9.16 1.22
N GLN A 86 3.15 8.14 1.97
CA GLN A 86 3.79 7.77 3.23
C GLN A 86 5.19 7.18 3.03
N ILE A 87 5.40 6.39 1.97
CA ILE A 87 6.73 5.89 1.57
C ILE A 87 7.65 7.05 1.18
N LEU A 88 7.16 8.01 0.38
CA LEU A 88 7.90 9.22 0.01
C LEU A 88 8.37 10.00 1.24
N ASN A 89 7.44 10.29 2.17
CA ASN A 89 7.75 11.03 3.39
C ASN A 89 8.78 10.30 4.27
N ALA A 90 8.68 8.98 4.38
CA ALA A 90 9.65 8.18 5.13
C ALA A 90 11.04 8.18 4.48
N HIS A 91 11.10 8.11 3.14
CA HIS A 91 12.34 8.16 2.38
C HIS A 91 13.03 9.53 2.50
N ASP A 92 12.26 10.62 2.42
CA ASP A 92 12.78 11.98 2.58
C ASP A 92 13.29 12.24 3.99
N ALA A 93 12.58 11.77 5.03
CA ALA A 93 13.03 11.88 6.41
C ALA A 93 14.39 11.18 6.63
N SER A 94 14.56 9.97 6.09
CA SER A 94 15.82 9.21 6.21
C SER A 94 17.02 9.90 5.52
N ARG A 95 16.79 10.62 4.41
CA ARG A 95 17.85 11.40 3.73
C ARG A 95 18.32 12.59 4.57
N VAL A 96 17.42 13.25 5.32
CA VAL A 96 17.79 14.39 6.17
C VAL A 96 18.70 13.95 7.30
N ASP A 97 18.41 12.82 7.95
CA ASP A 97 19.22 12.29 9.05
C ASP A 97 20.64 11.90 8.58
N THR A 98 20.73 11.28 7.41
CA THR A 98 22.03 10.89 6.83
C THR A 98 22.87 12.11 6.46
N THR A 99 22.23 13.16 5.93
CA THR A 99 22.91 14.40 5.54
C THR A 99 23.39 15.19 6.76
N GLY A 100 22.57 15.26 7.82
CA GLY A 100 22.95 15.89 9.08
C GLY A 100 24.17 15.23 9.71
N SER A 101 24.19 13.89 9.76
CA SER A 101 25.33 13.12 10.28
C SER A 101 26.61 13.32 9.44
N ALA A 102 26.50 13.37 8.12
CA ALA A 102 27.65 13.60 7.23
C ALA A 102 28.24 15.02 7.38
N ILE A 103 27.39 16.03 7.57
CA ILE A 103 27.85 17.41 7.81
C ILE A 103 28.55 17.52 9.16
N GLU A 104 28.00 16.92 10.23
CA GLU A 104 28.66 16.90 11.54
C GLU A 104 30.01 16.19 11.51
N GLN A 105 30.12 15.06 10.80
CA GLN A 105 31.39 14.36 10.62
C GLN A 105 32.40 15.20 9.81
N ALA A 106 31.96 15.90 8.76
CA ALA A 106 32.83 16.77 7.98
C ALA A 106 33.33 17.98 8.79
N VAL A 107 32.48 18.55 9.65
CA VAL A 107 32.87 19.65 10.57
C VAL A 107 33.81 19.15 11.67
N ALA A 108 33.62 17.93 12.18
CA ALA A 108 34.50 17.33 13.17
C ALA A 108 35.88 16.98 12.60
N ALA A 109 35.97 16.54 11.34
CA ALA A 109 37.23 16.23 10.66
C ALA A 109 38.02 17.48 10.23
N ALA A 110 37.39 18.65 10.22
CA ALA A 110 38.01 19.93 9.88
C ALA A 110 38.54 20.71 11.11
N ARG A 111 38.46 20.12 12.31
CA ARG A 111 39.04 20.65 13.56
C ARG A 111 40.27 19.85 13.96
#